data_AF-A0A5M3MPM2-F1
#
_entry.id   AF-A0A5M3MPM2-F1
#
_cell.length_a   1.000
_cell.length_b   1.000
_cell.length_c   1.000
_cell.angle_alpha   90.00
_cell.angle_beta   90.00
_cell.angle_gamma   90.00
#
_symmetry.space_group_name_H-M   'P 1'
#
loop_
_entity.id
_entity.type
_entity.pdbx_description
1 polymer ?
#
loop_
_entity_poly.entity_id
_entity_poly.type
_entity_poly.pdbx_seq_one_letter_code
_entity_poly.pdbx_strand_id
1 'polypeptide(L)'
;LGVVNDPTLNRDSCGSALIGGRVLWTCRDTQTVDSSGVNALPIISTTASWTDLNAQGQPSLSGNTYSMYGSNNLQSTFYPLQADECNGNTAGSCSDNTRYAIWPDSSPLVTDTAADGTVTAYTWIRNDHIKADLSDLTPDCVSSLYKVVYSTSAGHDALPTVTLVNENFWTASEQLPYGAYGGFVADGTAYLYGKGSSGTVGLAKVPVGSIENKSAYQFYVNGGWTSMAPSLGASGVNIPNVSAGGQGTYYYSPPWNSYVWIGQPGLSVSADFFITTSPNPEGPWTQPTKFYSGANGNATLGAYTLQAH
;
A
#
# COMPACT_ATOMS: atom_id res chain seq x y z
N LEU A 1 5.27 -3.39 -20.45
CA LEU A 1 6.04 -2.91 -19.29
C LEU A 1 6.51 -1.50 -19.62
N GLY A 2 6.34 -0.56 -18.70
CA GLY A 2 6.71 0.84 -18.89
C GLY A 2 7.09 1.44 -17.54
N VAL A 3 7.78 2.56 -17.55
CA VAL A 3 8.23 3.26 -16.33
C VAL A 3 7.22 4.34 -16.01
N VAL A 4 6.69 4.36 -14.78
CA VAL A 4 5.94 5.49 -14.25
C VAL A 4 6.92 6.58 -13.84
N ASN A 5 6.73 7.82 -14.31
CA ASN A 5 7.72 8.87 -14.07
C ASN A 5 7.10 10.27 -13.99
N ASP A 6 7.59 11.02 -13.02
CA ASP A 6 7.51 12.48 -12.93
C ASP A 6 8.96 12.99 -12.97
N PRO A 7 9.38 13.75 -14.00
CA PRO A 7 10.78 14.16 -14.13
C PRO A 7 11.26 15.07 -13.01
N THR A 8 10.36 15.62 -12.20
CA THR A 8 10.69 16.51 -11.08
C THR A 8 10.83 15.77 -9.75
N LEU A 9 10.45 14.49 -9.68
CA LEU A 9 10.38 13.71 -8.45
C LEU A 9 10.97 12.31 -8.65
N ASN A 10 11.97 11.98 -7.83
CA ASN A 10 12.49 10.62 -7.72
C ASN A 10 11.76 9.91 -6.58
N ARG A 11 11.04 8.84 -6.88
CA ARG A 11 10.16 8.15 -5.93
C ARG A 11 10.64 6.74 -5.65
N ASP A 12 10.74 6.43 -4.37
CA ASP A 12 10.82 5.08 -3.88
C ASP A 12 9.41 4.48 -3.88
N SER A 13 9.19 3.42 -4.67
CA SER A 13 8.05 2.50 -4.59
C SER A 13 6.64 3.12 -4.62
N CYS A 14 5.79 2.69 -5.54
CA CYS A 14 4.42 3.19 -5.63
C CYS A 14 3.39 2.05 -5.63
N GLY A 15 2.32 2.22 -4.85
CA GLY A 15 1.05 1.51 -5.02
C GLY A 15 0.13 2.31 -5.95
N SER A 16 -0.89 1.67 -6.51
CA SER A 16 -1.88 2.38 -7.33
C SER A 16 -3.32 1.89 -7.17
N ALA A 17 -4.27 2.81 -7.38
CA ALA A 17 -5.69 2.54 -7.38
C ALA A 17 -6.40 3.32 -8.49
N LEU A 18 -7.45 2.74 -9.07
CA LEU A 18 -8.32 3.42 -10.02
C LEU A 18 -9.29 4.35 -9.28
N ILE A 19 -9.15 5.66 -9.47
CA ILE A 19 -9.96 6.69 -8.80
C ILE A 19 -10.36 7.76 -9.83
N GLY A 20 -11.66 8.04 -9.92
CA GLY A 20 -12.16 9.13 -10.78
C GLY A 20 -11.82 8.97 -12.27
N GLY A 21 -11.71 7.73 -12.76
CA GLY A 21 -11.34 7.45 -14.16
C GLY A 21 -9.84 7.61 -14.46
N ARG A 22 -9.00 7.72 -13.45
CA ARG A 22 -7.53 7.86 -13.54
C ARG A 22 -6.84 6.93 -12.56
N VAL A 23 -5.55 6.68 -12.76
CA VAL A 23 -4.74 5.94 -11.79
C VAL A 23 -4.15 6.91 -10.78
N LEU A 24 -4.52 6.77 -9.52
CA LEU A 24 -3.81 7.39 -8.42
C LEU A 24 -2.63 6.51 -8.03
N TRP A 25 -1.43 7.07 -8.09
CA TRP A 25 -0.22 6.50 -7.52
C TRP A 25 0.01 7.10 -6.15
N THR A 26 0.23 6.26 -5.15
CA THR A 26 0.69 6.70 -3.83
C THR A 26 2.05 6.08 -3.58
N CYS A 27 3.03 6.92 -3.32
CA CYS A 27 4.43 6.53 -3.30
C CYS A 27 5.06 6.82 -1.94
N ARG A 28 6.12 6.09 -1.63
CA ARG A 28 6.92 6.28 -0.41
C ARG A 28 7.88 7.44 -0.60
N ASP A 29 9.02 7.36 0.08
CA ASP A 29 10.11 8.31 0.08
C ASP A 29 10.32 8.95 -1.28
N THR A 30 10.11 10.25 -1.32
CA THR A 30 10.21 11.04 -2.53
C THR A 30 11.29 12.09 -2.35
N GLN A 31 12.18 12.18 -3.31
CA GLN A 31 13.17 13.24 -3.43
C GLN A 31 12.77 14.17 -4.55
N THR A 32 12.91 15.47 -4.34
CA THR A 32 12.83 16.44 -5.43
C THR A 32 14.08 16.35 -6.29
N VAL A 33 13.92 16.51 -7.59
CA VAL A 33 15.03 16.61 -8.54
C VAL A 33 15.29 18.08 -8.83
N ASP A 34 16.50 18.56 -8.59
CA ASP A 34 16.88 19.94 -8.87
C ASP A 34 17.02 20.23 -10.37
N SER A 35 17.27 21.48 -10.74
CA SER A 35 17.44 21.88 -12.14
C SER A 35 18.64 21.23 -12.85
N SER A 36 19.55 20.63 -12.08
CA SER A 36 20.73 19.91 -12.59
C SER A 36 20.48 18.41 -12.73
N GLY A 37 19.28 17.93 -12.38
CA GLY A 37 18.93 16.51 -12.39
C GLY A 37 19.39 15.75 -11.15
N VAL A 38 19.78 16.45 -10.07
CA VAL A 38 20.29 15.83 -8.84
C VAL A 38 19.17 15.69 -7.81
N ASN A 39 19.07 14.52 -7.20
CA ASN A 39 18.13 14.27 -6.11
C ASN A 39 18.52 15.06 -4.86
N ALA A 40 17.58 15.81 -4.30
CA ALA A 40 17.78 16.61 -3.10
C ALA A 40 17.25 15.94 -1.83
N LEU A 41 17.77 16.38 -0.69
CA LEU A 41 17.28 16.08 0.66
C LEU A 41 16.67 17.35 1.29
N PRO A 42 15.79 17.22 2.30
CA PRO A 42 15.28 15.98 2.90
C PRO A 42 14.30 15.24 1.98
N ILE A 43 14.07 13.96 2.27
CA ILE A 43 13.00 13.18 1.63
C ILE A 43 11.61 13.63 2.13
N ILE A 44 10.60 13.39 1.32
CA ILE A 44 9.18 13.49 1.69
C ILE A 44 8.65 12.07 1.82
N SER A 45 8.23 11.65 3.02
CA SER A 45 7.91 10.24 3.31
C SER A 45 6.82 9.67 2.40
N THR A 46 5.85 10.50 1.97
CA THR A 46 4.83 10.08 1.01
C THR A 46 4.43 11.19 0.06
N THR A 47 4.24 10.83 -1.20
CA THR A 47 3.65 11.71 -2.23
C THR A 47 2.62 10.95 -3.06
N ALA A 48 1.87 11.66 -3.89
CA ALA A 48 0.94 11.03 -4.82
C ALA A 48 0.97 11.66 -6.21
N SER A 49 0.47 10.96 -7.21
CA SER A 49 0.33 11.47 -8.58
C SER A 49 -0.77 10.76 -9.33
N TRP A 50 -1.23 11.38 -10.39
CA TRP A 50 -2.16 10.83 -11.35
C TRP A 50 -1.43 10.32 -12.60
N THR A 51 -2.02 9.32 -13.22
CA THR A 51 -1.83 9.01 -14.64
C THR A 51 -3.20 8.85 -15.28
N ASP A 52 -3.42 9.51 -16.41
CA ASP A 52 -4.67 9.39 -17.15
C ASP A 52 -4.82 8.01 -17.79
N LEU A 53 -6.06 7.61 -18.04
CA LEU A 53 -6.34 6.43 -18.85
C LEU A 53 -6.48 6.80 -20.33
N ASN A 54 -6.06 5.90 -21.22
CA ASN A 54 -6.35 5.96 -22.64
C ASN A 54 -7.80 5.49 -22.91
N ALA A 55 -8.22 5.55 -24.18
CA ALA A 55 -9.57 5.13 -24.61
C ALA A 55 -9.88 3.64 -24.34
N GLN A 56 -8.86 2.82 -24.09
CA GLN A 56 -8.97 1.40 -23.76
C GLN A 56 -8.98 1.14 -22.24
N GLY A 57 -8.97 2.20 -21.42
CA GLY A 57 -8.96 2.10 -19.95
C GLY A 57 -7.61 1.69 -19.36
N GLN A 58 -6.52 1.82 -20.13
CA GLN A 58 -5.17 1.52 -19.67
C GLN A 58 -4.43 2.82 -19.34
N PRO A 59 -3.45 2.82 -18.41
CA PRO A 59 -2.61 3.99 -18.15
C PRO A 59 -2.03 4.54 -19.46
N SER A 60 -2.18 5.84 -19.68
CA SER A 60 -1.76 6.53 -20.89
C SER A 60 -0.25 6.58 -20.98
N LEU A 61 0.28 6.17 -22.13
CA LEU A 61 1.72 6.18 -22.43
C LEU A 61 2.09 7.45 -23.20
N SER A 62 3.11 8.15 -22.70
CA SER A 62 3.83 9.17 -23.44
C SER A 62 5.19 8.60 -23.85
N GLY A 63 5.28 8.09 -25.07
CA GLY A 63 6.43 7.28 -25.51
C GLY A 63 6.52 5.96 -24.72
N ASN A 64 7.58 5.79 -23.93
CA ASN A 64 7.82 4.58 -23.12
C ASN A 64 7.53 4.79 -21.62
N THR A 65 6.89 5.92 -21.29
CA THR A 65 6.71 6.37 -19.92
C THR A 65 5.24 6.60 -19.64
N TYR A 66 4.77 6.10 -18.49
CA TYR A 66 3.49 6.49 -17.92
C TYR A 66 3.71 7.79 -17.15
N SER A 67 3.28 8.90 -17.73
CA SER A 67 3.48 10.22 -17.12
C SER A 67 2.71 10.31 -15.80
N MET A 68 3.43 10.67 -14.75
CA MET A 68 2.89 11.01 -13.45
C MET A 68 2.81 12.53 -13.33
N TYR A 69 1.69 13.03 -12.81
CA TYR A 69 1.48 14.45 -12.57
C TYR A 69 0.66 14.68 -11.30
N GLY A 70 0.69 15.89 -10.73
CA GLY A 70 -0.13 16.24 -9.58
C GLY A 70 0.50 17.33 -8.73
N SER A 71 -0.35 18.18 -8.15
CA SER A 71 0.05 19.32 -7.33
C SER A 71 0.45 18.87 -5.92
N ASN A 72 1.63 18.28 -5.79
CA ASN A 72 2.20 17.90 -4.50
C ASN A 72 2.63 19.14 -3.70
N ASN A 73 2.24 19.22 -2.43
CA ASN A 73 2.82 20.19 -1.51
C ASN A 73 4.12 19.61 -0.94
N LEU A 74 5.27 20.09 -1.43
CA LEU A 74 6.59 19.60 -1.04
C LEU A 74 7.01 19.94 0.40
N GLN A 75 6.18 20.70 1.14
CA GLN A 75 6.38 21.00 2.56
C GLN A 75 5.53 20.11 3.48
N SER A 76 4.79 19.15 2.92
CA SER A 76 3.95 18.20 3.67
C SER A 76 3.98 16.82 3.01
N THR A 77 3.58 15.80 3.75
CA THR A 77 3.42 14.44 3.22
C THR A 77 1.98 14.20 2.76
N PHE A 78 1.79 13.32 1.77
CA PHE A 78 0.45 12.97 1.27
C PHE A 78 -0.37 12.24 2.36
N TYR A 79 0.24 11.29 3.04
CA TYR A 79 -0.22 10.75 4.32
C TYR A 79 0.45 11.52 5.45
N PRO A 80 -0.28 12.35 6.22
CA PRO A 80 0.32 13.22 7.23
C PRO A 80 1.05 12.44 8.33
N LEU A 81 2.23 12.93 8.73
CA LEU A 81 2.93 12.48 9.94
C LEU A 81 2.20 12.96 11.20
N GLN A 82 2.12 12.10 12.22
CA GLN A 82 1.52 12.40 13.51
C GLN A 82 2.52 13.02 14.50
N ALA A 83 2.01 13.59 15.59
CA ALA A 83 2.81 14.39 16.52
C ALA A 83 3.95 13.60 17.20
N ASP A 84 3.76 12.29 17.40
CA ASP A 84 4.76 11.37 17.95
C ASP A 84 5.67 10.73 16.87
N GLU A 85 5.41 10.99 15.60
CA GLU A 85 6.16 10.49 14.43
C GLU A 85 7.24 11.49 13.95
N CYS A 86 7.74 12.35 14.84
CA CYS A 86 8.75 13.38 14.52
C CYS A 86 8.32 14.30 13.36
N ASN A 87 7.06 14.76 13.38
CA ASN A 87 6.41 15.53 12.31
C ASN A 87 6.88 16.99 12.12
N GLY A 88 7.98 17.41 12.74
CA GLY A 88 8.59 18.73 12.50
C GLY A 88 9.25 18.85 11.12
N ASN A 89 9.19 17.81 10.29
CA ASN A 89 9.76 17.73 8.96
C ASN A 89 8.94 16.76 8.07
N THR A 90 9.27 16.68 6.79
CA THR A 90 8.58 15.81 5.81
C THR A 90 9.08 14.37 5.78
N ALA A 91 10.19 14.07 6.45
CA ALA A 91 10.84 12.77 6.43
C ALA A 91 10.48 11.89 7.63
N GLY A 92 9.85 12.43 8.68
CA GLY A 92 9.70 11.74 9.97
C GLY A 92 11.03 11.54 10.71
N SER A 93 12.05 12.37 10.40
CA SER A 93 13.38 12.26 11.02
C SER A 93 13.36 12.77 12.45
N CYS A 94 13.89 11.96 13.37
CA CYS A 94 13.97 12.26 14.79
C CYS A 94 15.36 12.80 15.19
N SER A 95 15.44 13.49 16.33
CA SER A 95 16.69 14.09 16.82
C SER A 95 17.76 13.08 17.26
N ASP A 96 17.36 11.82 17.45
CA ASP A 96 18.23 10.70 17.84
C ASP A 96 18.80 9.92 16.63
N ASN A 97 18.63 10.45 15.42
CA ASN A 97 19.01 9.82 14.13
C ASN A 97 18.18 8.57 13.76
N THR A 98 17.04 8.37 14.41
CA THR A 98 16.00 7.43 13.95
C THR A 98 14.99 8.15 13.07
N ARG A 99 14.06 7.39 12.49
CA ARG A 99 13.03 7.91 11.60
C ARG A 99 11.75 7.11 11.70
N TYR A 100 10.61 7.79 11.70
CA TYR A 100 9.31 7.16 11.41
C TYR A 100 9.02 7.21 9.91
N ALA A 101 9.01 6.03 9.28
CA ALA A 101 8.79 5.88 7.87
C ALA A 101 7.32 5.52 7.61
N ILE A 102 6.58 6.46 7.05
CA ILE A 102 5.15 6.29 6.72
C ILE A 102 5.05 5.66 5.34
N TRP A 103 5.27 4.35 5.24
CA TRP A 103 5.28 3.65 3.96
C TRP A 103 3.91 3.02 3.66
N PRO A 104 3.16 3.51 2.65
CA PRO A 104 1.97 2.81 2.18
C PRO A 104 2.39 1.52 1.47
N ASP A 105 2.47 0.43 2.23
CA ASP A 105 2.84 -0.90 1.75
C ASP A 105 1.82 -1.53 0.80
N SER A 106 0.61 -0.96 0.76
CA SER A 106 -0.47 -1.36 -0.13
C SER A 106 -1.12 -0.14 -0.78
N SER A 107 -1.73 -0.37 -1.95
CA SER A 107 -2.55 0.63 -2.63
C SER A 107 -3.74 1.08 -1.78
N PRO A 108 -4.23 2.32 -1.95
CA PRO A 108 -5.48 2.76 -1.35
C PRO A 108 -6.62 1.82 -1.76
N LEU A 109 -7.32 1.28 -0.77
CA LEU A 109 -8.46 0.40 -0.99
C LEU A 109 -9.69 1.24 -1.30
N VAL A 110 -10.13 1.26 -2.56
CA VAL A 110 -11.36 1.94 -2.97
C VAL A 110 -12.57 1.19 -2.39
N THR A 111 -13.41 1.91 -1.65
CA THR A 111 -14.55 1.33 -0.92
C THR A 111 -15.90 1.85 -1.38
N ASP A 112 -15.93 3.07 -1.93
CA ASP A 112 -17.14 3.68 -2.46
C ASP A 112 -16.82 4.61 -3.64
N THR A 113 -17.73 4.65 -4.60
CA THR A 113 -17.77 5.66 -5.66
C THR A 113 -19.20 6.16 -5.73
N ALA A 114 -19.42 7.35 -5.18
CA ALA A 114 -20.72 7.99 -5.14
C ALA A 114 -21.20 8.38 -6.55
N ALA A 115 -22.51 8.63 -6.69
CA ALA A 115 -23.14 8.95 -7.96
C ALA A 115 -22.61 10.26 -8.60
N ASP A 116 -22.07 11.18 -7.80
CA ASP A 116 -21.42 12.41 -8.25
C ASP A 116 -19.95 12.22 -8.67
N GLY A 117 -19.46 10.98 -8.62
CA GLY A 117 -18.08 10.59 -8.93
C GLY A 117 -17.09 10.82 -7.78
N THR A 118 -17.55 11.26 -6.59
CA THR A 118 -16.72 11.29 -5.39
C THR A 118 -16.29 9.86 -5.05
N VAL A 119 -15.00 9.67 -4.76
CA VAL A 119 -14.45 8.34 -4.42
C VAL A 119 -13.89 8.37 -3.01
N THR A 120 -14.24 7.35 -2.22
CA THR A 120 -13.67 7.12 -0.89
C THR A 120 -12.79 5.87 -0.90
N ALA A 121 -11.55 6.02 -0.45
CA ALA A 121 -10.60 4.94 -0.26
C ALA A 121 -9.96 4.99 1.13
N TYR A 122 -9.38 3.87 1.55
CA TYR A 122 -8.70 3.75 2.84
C TYR A 122 -7.34 3.08 2.70
N THR A 123 -6.39 3.50 3.54
CA THR A 123 -5.04 2.93 3.59
C THR A 123 -4.66 2.71 5.04
N TRP A 124 -4.14 1.51 5.35
CA TRP A 124 -3.54 1.20 6.64
C TRP A 124 -2.04 1.30 6.48
N ILE A 125 -1.41 2.15 7.28
CA ILE A 125 0.03 2.39 7.20
C ILE A 125 0.65 2.01 8.53
N ARG A 126 1.70 1.17 8.45
CA ARG A 126 2.52 0.80 9.60
C ARG A 126 3.32 2.01 10.07
N ASN A 127 3.45 2.16 11.38
CA ASN A 127 4.31 3.20 11.96
C ASN A 127 5.72 2.63 12.14
N ASP A 128 6.43 2.42 11.04
CA ASP A 128 7.75 1.78 11.04
C ASP A 128 8.81 2.74 11.59
N HIS A 129 9.43 2.36 12.71
CA HIS A 129 10.51 3.12 13.34
C HIS A 129 11.86 2.51 12.95
N ILE A 130 12.67 3.25 12.21
CA ILE A 130 13.90 2.72 11.61
C ILE A 130 15.15 3.52 11.99
N LYS A 131 16.30 2.86 11.93
CA LYS A 131 17.63 3.49 11.94
C LYS A 131 18.05 3.93 10.54
N ALA A 132 19.12 4.71 10.45
CA ALA A 132 19.73 5.13 9.19
C ALA A 132 20.19 3.97 8.29
N ASP A 133 20.46 2.79 8.85
CA ASP A 133 20.80 1.56 8.10
C ASP A 133 19.57 0.73 7.69
N LEU A 134 18.36 1.29 7.84
CA LEU A 134 17.06 0.66 7.61
C LEU A 134 16.73 -0.48 8.58
N SER A 135 17.49 -0.65 9.67
CA SER A 135 17.11 -1.60 10.72
C SER A 135 15.82 -1.16 11.40
N ASP A 136 14.85 -2.06 11.42
CA ASP A 136 13.55 -1.88 12.08
C ASP A 136 13.71 -2.00 13.62
N LEU A 137 13.22 -0.98 14.33
CA LEU A 137 13.21 -0.90 15.79
C LEU A 137 11.89 -1.39 16.38
N THR A 138 10.84 -1.49 15.57
CA THR A 138 9.47 -1.82 15.97
C THR A 138 8.81 -2.77 14.96
N PRO A 139 9.29 -4.02 14.82
CA PRO A 139 8.86 -4.92 13.74
C PRO A 139 7.40 -5.37 13.79
N ASP A 140 6.76 -5.30 14.95
CA ASP A 140 5.30 -5.47 15.11
C ASP A 140 4.69 -4.17 15.65
N CYS A 141 4.94 -3.07 14.93
CA CYS A 141 4.44 -1.72 15.25
C CYS A 141 2.92 -1.59 15.13
N VAL A 142 2.43 -0.46 15.62
CA VAL A 142 1.06 0.01 15.38
C VAL A 142 0.83 0.27 13.89
N SER A 143 -0.45 0.28 13.48
CA SER A 143 -0.82 0.77 12.15
C SER A 143 -1.96 1.76 12.24
N SER A 144 -1.82 2.89 11.57
CA SER A 144 -2.80 3.98 11.52
C SER A 144 -3.70 3.85 10.30
N LEU A 145 -4.97 4.22 10.43
CA LEU A 145 -5.95 4.20 9.35
C LEU A 145 -6.11 5.61 8.78
N TYR A 146 -5.87 5.74 7.47
CA TYR A 146 -6.07 6.96 6.71
C TYR A 146 -7.24 6.81 5.73
N LYS A 147 -8.00 7.89 5.57
CA LYS A 147 -9.08 8.02 4.58
C LYS A 147 -8.65 8.98 3.48
N VAL A 148 -8.83 8.53 2.24
CA VAL A 148 -8.52 9.26 1.01
C VAL A 148 -9.84 9.59 0.32
N VAL A 149 -10.10 10.88 0.08
CA VAL A 149 -11.33 11.35 -0.57
C VAL A 149 -10.97 12.15 -1.82
N TYR A 150 -11.40 11.65 -2.97
CA TYR A 150 -11.33 12.35 -4.24
C TYR A 150 -12.68 12.99 -4.56
N SER A 151 -12.67 14.26 -5.00
CA SER A 151 -13.85 14.98 -5.43
C SER A 151 -13.71 15.41 -6.89
N THR A 152 -14.77 15.27 -7.67
CA THR A 152 -14.82 15.63 -9.10
C THR A 152 -14.78 17.14 -9.35
N SER A 153 -15.06 17.97 -8.34
CA SER A 153 -14.94 19.43 -8.45
C SER A 153 -13.51 19.95 -8.28
N ALA A 154 -12.57 19.09 -7.92
CA ALA A 154 -11.16 19.47 -7.77
C ALA A 154 -10.53 19.74 -9.15
N GLY A 155 -9.49 20.61 -9.18
CA GLY A 155 -8.74 20.85 -10.41
C GLY A 155 -8.10 19.56 -10.95
N HIS A 156 -7.78 19.53 -12.24
CA HIS A 156 -7.22 18.33 -12.89
C HIS A 156 -6.01 17.76 -12.13
N ASP A 157 -5.07 18.61 -11.74
CA ASP A 157 -3.85 18.18 -11.05
C ASP A 157 -4.02 18.10 -9.53
N ALA A 158 -5.22 18.37 -9.00
CA ALA A 158 -5.46 18.29 -7.57
C ALA A 158 -5.43 16.84 -7.10
N LEU A 159 -4.71 16.60 -6.00
CA LEU A 159 -4.63 15.31 -5.36
C LEU A 159 -5.83 15.11 -4.40
N PRO A 160 -6.22 13.86 -4.09
CA PRO A 160 -7.24 13.59 -3.10
C PRO A 160 -6.88 14.17 -1.72
N THR A 161 -7.88 14.48 -0.91
CA THR A 161 -7.67 14.88 0.49
C THR A 161 -7.45 13.63 1.33
N VAL A 162 -6.45 13.67 2.22
CA VAL A 162 -6.15 12.60 3.17
C VAL A 162 -6.43 13.06 4.58
N THR A 163 -7.11 12.23 5.36
CA THR A 163 -7.37 12.46 6.79
C THR A 163 -6.97 11.24 7.59
N LEU A 164 -6.36 11.45 8.76
CA LEU A 164 -6.18 10.40 9.75
C LEU A 164 -7.56 10.10 10.34
N VAL A 165 -8.01 8.84 10.23
CA VAL A 165 -9.25 8.37 10.86
C VAL A 165 -8.98 7.98 12.31
N ASN A 166 -7.92 7.19 12.50
CA ASN A 166 -7.57 6.64 13.80
C ASN A 166 -6.08 6.30 13.80
N GLU A 167 -5.34 6.99 14.65
CA GLU A 167 -3.96 6.66 14.97
C GLU A 167 -3.92 5.38 15.80
N ASN A 168 -3.00 4.47 15.47
CA ASN A 168 -2.88 3.18 16.16
C ASN A 168 -4.14 2.30 16.03
N PHE A 169 -4.80 2.36 14.87
CA PHE A 169 -5.98 1.54 14.55
C PHE A 169 -5.74 0.05 14.83
N TRP A 170 -4.57 -0.50 14.46
CA TRP A 170 -4.10 -1.80 14.94
C TRP A 170 -3.04 -1.63 16.03
N THR A 171 -3.20 -2.34 17.14
CA THR A 171 -2.33 -2.18 18.32
C THR A 171 -1.03 -2.96 18.13
N ALA A 172 0.11 -2.31 18.39
CA ALA A 172 1.44 -2.92 18.34
C ALA A 172 1.54 -4.15 19.23
N SER A 173 2.32 -5.15 18.80
CA SER A 173 2.59 -6.38 19.55
C SER A 173 1.36 -7.20 19.99
N GLU A 174 0.15 -6.77 19.63
CA GLU A 174 -1.10 -7.45 19.97
C GLU A 174 -1.78 -8.00 18.72
N GLN A 175 -1.83 -7.23 17.63
CA GLN A 175 -2.65 -7.56 16.46
C GLN A 175 -1.82 -7.48 15.18
N LEU A 176 -2.18 -8.32 14.18
CA LEU A 176 -1.64 -8.16 12.83
C LEU A 176 -2.11 -6.82 12.23
N PRO A 177 -1.29 -6.17 11.39
CA PRO A 177 -1.65 -4.91 10.74
C PRO A 177 -2.54 -5.17 9.51
N TYR A 178 -3.79 -5.59 9.73
CA TYR A 178 -4.72 -5.95 8.65
C TYR A 178 -4.98 -4.76 7.71
N GLY A 179 -4.84 -5.00 6.40
CA GLY A 179 -4.95 -3.99 5.36
C GLY A 179 -3.60 -3.42 4.93
N ALA A 180 -2.60 -3.39 5.82
CA ALA A 180 -1.27 -2.87 5.47
C ALA A 180 -0.51 -3.78 4.51
N TYR A 181 -0.82 -5.08 4.51
CA TYR A 181 -0.21 -6.06 3.57
C TYR A 181 -1.00 -6.20 2.26
N GLY A 182 -2.09 -5.45 2.09
CA GLY A 182 -2.95 -5.47 0.90
C GLY A 182 -4.36 -5.98 1.19
N GLY A 183 -5.23 -5.81 0.20
CA GLY A 183 -6.64 -6.19 0.31
C GLY A 183 -7.41 -5.85 -0.95
N PHE A 184 -8.68 -6.23 -0.97
CA PHE A 184 -9.61 -5.91 -2.05
C PHE A 184 -11.04 -5.82 -1.52
N VAL A 185 -11.94 -5.24 -2.31
CA VAL A 185 -13.38 -5.22 -2.03
C VAL A 185 -14.07 -6.22 -2.95
N ALA A 186 -14.93 -7.06 -2.37
CA ALA A 186 -15.84 -7.95 -3.08
C ALA A 186 -17.21 -7.91 -2.39
N ASP A 187 -18.27 -7.76 -3.18
CA ASP A 187 -19.67 -7.79 -2.71
C ASP A 187 -19.95 -6.91 -1.47
N GLY A 188 -19.42 -5.68 -1.48
CA GLY A 188 -19.59 -4.72 -0.37
C GLY A 188 -18.81 -5.06 0.90
N THR A 189 -17.89 -6.03 0.82
CA THR A 189 -17.01 -6.44 1.92
C THR A 189 -15.56 -6.18 1.55
N ALA A 190 -14.83 -5.48 2.41
CA ALA A 190 -13.38 -5.37 2.32
C ALA A 190 -12.73 -6.59 2.95
N TYR A 191 -11.79 -7.20 2.24
CA TYR A 191 -10.92 -8.29 2.69
C TYR A 191 -9.51 -7.74 2.84
N LEU A 192 -8.95 -7.85 4.04
CA LEU A 192 -7.77 -7.10 4.48
C LEU A 192 -6.72 -8.07 5.02
N TYR A 193 -5.61 -8.23 4.30
CA TYR A 193 -4.49 -9.06 4.73
C TYR A 193 -3.55 -8.27 5.63
N GLY A 194 -3.07 -8.91 6.69
CA GLY A 194 -2.06 -8.35 7.60
C GLY A 194 -0.93 -9.34 7.76
N LYS A 195 0.31 -8.84 7.82
CA LYS A 195 1.51 -9.66 8.01
C LYS A 195 2.30 -9.18 9.22
N GLY A 196 2.62 -10.10 10.13
CA GLY A 196 3.48 -9.83 11.29
C GLY A 196 4.95 -10.11 11.01
N SER A 197 5.82 -9.72 11.93
CA SER A 197 7.27 -9.89 11.85
C SER A 197 7.72 -11.35 11.70
N SER A 198 6.95 -12.30 12.26
CA SER A 198 7.18 -13.74 12.16
C SER A 198 6.91 -14.32 10.77
N GLY A 199 6.37 -13.53 9.85
CA GLY A 199 5.93 -13.96 8.52
C GLY A 199 4.50 -14.51 8.48
N THR A 200 3.82 -14.58 9.63
CA THR A 200 2.40 -14.97 9.70
C THR A 200 1.54 -13.98 8.92
N VAL A 201 0.72 -14.47 7.98
CA VAL A 201 -0.24 -13.67 7.23
C VAL A 201 -1.66 -14.07 7.65
N GLY A 202 -2.41 -13.11 8.18
CA GLY A 202 -3.82 -13.29 8.55
C GLY A 202 -4.76 -12.50 7.64
N LEU A 203 -6.06 -12.76 7.76
CA LEU A 203 -7.11 -12.06 7.04
C LEU A 203 -8.19 -11.54 7.99
N ALA A 204 -8.58 -10.30 7.79
CA ALA A 204 -9.79 -9.71 8.35
C ALA A 204 -10.78 -9.38 7.23
N LYS A 205 -12.06 -9.26 7.58
CA LYS A 205 -13.08 -8.68 6.71
C LYS A 205 -13.96 -7.70 7.46
N VAL A 206 -14.50 -6.73 6.74
CA VAL A 206 -15.43 -5.73 7.27
C VAL A 206 -16.33 -5.22 6.14
N PRO A 207 -17.63 -4.94 6.40
CA PRO A 207 -18.45 -4.22 5.43
C PRO A 207 -17.83 -2.87 5.06
N VAL A 208 -17.86 -2.47 3.78
CA VAL A 208 -17.20 -1.22 3.34
C VAL A 208 -17.72 0.03 4.06
N GLY A 209 -18.99 0.05 4.46
CA GLY A 209 -19.59 1.15 5.24
C GLY A 209 -19.17 1.18 6.72
N SER A 210 -18.36 0.21 7.17
CA SER A 210 -17.95 0.03 8.57
C SER A 210 -16.43 0.01 8.75
N ILE A 211 -15.65 0.41 7.74
CA ILE A 211 -14.18 0.40 7.74
C ILE A 211 -13.62 1.15 8.95
N GLU A 212 -14.20 2.30 9.30
CA GLU A 212 -13.74 3.13 10.42
C GLU A 212 -14.13 2.54 11.79
N ASN A 213 -15.03 1.54 11.83
CA ASN A 213 -15.48 0.91 13.06
C ASN A 213 -14.73 -0.42 13.32
N LYS A 214 -13.69 -0.37 14.15
CA LYS A 214 -12.88 -1.56 14.52
C LYS A 214 -13.70 -2.72 15.09
N SER A 215 -14.84 -2.48 15.76
CA SER A 215 -15.66 -3.55 16.33
C SER A 215 -16.50 -4.32 15.29
N ALA A 216 -16.59 -3.82 14.05
CA ALA A 216 -17.32 -4.47 12.96
C ALA A 216 -16.47 -5.52 12.22
N TYR A 217 -15.18 -5.60 12.53
CA TYR A 217 -14.24 -6.49 11.85
C TYR A 217 -14.44 -7.93 12.30
N GLN A 218 -14.30 -8.85 11.36
CA GLN A 218 -14.22 -10.28 11.60
C GLN A 218 -12.86 -10.80 11.12
N PHE A 219 -12.34 -11.80 11.81
CA PHE A 219 -11.01 -12.35 11.60
C PHE A 219 -11.12 -13.83 11.25
N TYR A 220 -10.34 -14.28 10.28
CA TYR A 220 -10.32 -15.69 9.90
C TYR A 220 -9.32 -16.45 10.78
N VAL A 221 -9.84 -17.34 11.62
CA VAL A 221 -9.06 -18.11 12.60
C VAL A 221 -9.59 -19.54 12.65
N ASN A 222 -8.68 -20.53 12.57
CA ASN A 222 -9.02 -21.97 12.64
C ASN A 222 -10.11 -22.40 11.64
N GLY A 223 -10.11 -21.83 10.44
CA GLY A 223 -11.08 -22.18 9.40
C GLY A 223 -12.44 -21.48 9.49
N GLY A 224 -12.61 -20.51 10.40
CA GLY A 224 -13.87 -19.80 10.60
C GLY A 224 -13.69 -18.32 10.89
N TRP A 225 -14.78 -17.56 10.74
CA TRP A 225 -14.81 -16.12 11.05
C TRP A 225 -15.19 -15.89 12.51
N THR A 226 -14.42 -15.07 13.21
CA THR A 226 -14.67 -14.65 14.60
C THR A 226 -14.65 -13.13 14.72
N SER A 227 -15.43 -12.54 15.62
CA SER A 227 -15.36 -11.11 15.94
C SER A 227 -14.26 -10.76 16.94
N MET A 228 -13.59 -11.77 17.51
CA MET A 228 -12.47 -11.56 18.42
C MET A 228 -11.18 -11.49 17.62
N ALA A 229 -10.51 -10.34 17.68
CA ALA A 229 -9.20 -10.18 17.07
C ALA A 229 -8.20 -11.17 17.68
N PRO A 230 -7.52 -11.99 16.86
CA PRO A 230 -6.50 -12.89 17.37
C PRO A 230 -5.27 -12.10 17.82
N SER A 231 -4.55 -12.63 18.81
CA SER A 231 -3.22 -12.12 19.14
C SER A 231 -2.21 -12.46 18.04
N LEU A 232 -1.11 -11.71 17.93
CA LEU A 232 -0.05 -11.95 16.92
C LEU A 232 0.49 -13.39 16.90
N GLY A 233 0.56 -14.04 18.07
CA GLY A 233 1.05 -15.41 18.23
C GLY A 233 -0.04 -16.49 18.22
N ALA A 234 -1.30 -16.13 17.95
CA ALA A 234 -2.40 -17.09 17.97
C ALA A 234 -2.24 -18.15 16.86
N SER A 235 -2.49 -19.40 17.21
CA SER A 235 -2.54 -20.49 16.25
C SER A 235 -3.76 -20.36 15.32
N GLY A 236 -3.62 -20.90 14.10
CA GLY A 236 -4.72 -20.96 13.14
C GLY A 236 -5.07 -19.65 12.44
N VAL A 237 -4.25 -18.60 12.62
CA VAL A 237 -4.38 -17.31 11.91
C VAL A 237 -3.73 -17.35 10.52
N ASN A 238 -2.61 -18.06 10.40
CA ASN A 238 -1.81 -18.05 9.19
C ASN A 238 -2.57 -18.64 8.00
N ILE A 239 -2.65 -17.90 6.90
CA ILE A 239 -3.18 -18.36 5.61
C ILE A 239 -2.02 -18.89 4.77
N PRO A 240 -1.90 -20.21 4.57
CA PRO A 240 -0.80 -20.78 3.79
C PRO A 240 -0.87 -20.28 2.35
N ASN A 241 0.30 -20.02 1.76
CA ASN A 241 0.47 -19.75 0.33
C ASN A 241 -0.27 -18.52 -0.24
N VAL A 242 -0.80 -17.65 0.62
CA VAL A 242 -1.52 -16.42 0.23
C VAL A 242 -0.64 -15.39 -0.48
N SER A 243 0.68 -15.50 -0.30
CA SER A 243 1.68 -14.70 -1.01
C SER A 243 3.02 -15.44 -1.03
N ALA A 244 3.99 -14.94 -1.80
CA ALA A 244 5.40 -15.38 -1.70
C ALA A 244 6.17 -14.69 -0.56
N GLY A 245 5.47 -14.03 0.37
CA GLY A 245 6.04 -13.42 1.58
C GLY A 245 6.59 -12.00 1.40
N GLY A 246 6.57 -11.43 0.20
CA GLY A 246 6.87 -10.01 -0.04
C GLY A 246 5.61 -9.21 -0.32
N GLN A 247 5.78 -7.93 -0.67
CA GLN A 247 4.66 -7.09 -1.08
C GLN A 247 4.09 -7.55 -2.42
N GLY A 248 2.82 -7.21 -2.65
CA GLY A 248 2.12 -7.52 -3.89
C GLY A 248 0.67 -7.02 -3.84
N THR A 249 -0.05 -7.32 -4.91
CA THR A 249 -1.44 -6.88 -5.08
C THR A 249 -2.38 -8.06 -5.02
N TYR A 250 -3.44 -7.94 -4.22
CA TYR A 250 -4.55 -8.88 -4.17
C TYR A 250 -5.71 -8.35 -5.00
N TYR A 251 -6.31 -9.20 -5.84
CA TYR A 251 -7.50 -8.84 -6.60
C TYR A 251 -8.28 -10.09 -7.00
N TYR A 252 -9.54 -9.92 -7.37
CA TYR A 252 -10.31 -10.97 -8.02
C TYR A 252 -10.17 -10.86 -9.53
N SER A 253 -9.90 -11.97 -10.21
CA SER A 253 -9.79 -12.06 -11.67
C SER A 253 -11.04 -12.75 -12.23
N PRO A 254 -11.99 -12.00 -12.82
CA PRO A 254 -13.16 -12.59 -13.47
C PRO A 254 -12.79 -13.61 -14.57
N PRO A 255 -11.77 -13.38 -15.43
CA PRO A 255 -11.38 -14.36 -16.44
C PRO A 255 -10.93 -15.72 -15.88
N TRP A 256 -10.39 -15.74 -14.66
CA TRP A 256 -9.94 -16.97 -14.01
C TRP A 256 -10.92 -17.48 -12.95
N ASN A 257 -11.99 -16.72 -12.69
CA ASN A 257 -12.91 -16.96 -11.57
C ASN A 257 -12.15 -17.27 -10.27
N SER A 258 -11.12 -16.48 -9.98
CA SER A 258 -10.17 -16.75 -8.89
C SER A 258 -9.68 -15.46 -8.26
N TYR A 259 -9.46 -15.49 -6.95
CA TYR A 259 -8.62 -14.51 -6.26
C TYR A 259 -7.16 -14.74 -6.66
N VAL A 260 -6.43 -13.66 -6.82
CA VAL A 260 -5.06 -13.65 -7.33
C VAL A 260 -4.23 -12.76 -6.43
N TRP A 261 -3.01 -13.20 -6.13
CA TRP A 261 -1.94 -12.35 -5.64
C TRP A 261 -0.80 -12.38 -6.63
N ILE A 262 -0.28 -11.20 -6.98
CA ILE A 262 0.95 -11.03 -7.76
C ILE A 262 1.87 -10.10 -7.00
N GLY A 263 3.12 -10.51 -6.80
CA GLY A 263 4.10 -9.69 -6.09
C GLY A 263 5.49 -10.31 -6.03
N GLN A 264 6.32 -9.73 -5.16
CA GLN A 264 7.70 -10.13 -4.94
C GLN A 264 7.81 -11.21 -3.84
N PRO A 265 8.80 -12.13 -3.88
CA PRO A 265 9.09 -12.97 -2.74
C PRO A 265 9.67 -12.17 -1.56
N GLY A 266 9.46 -12.65 -0.34
CA GLY A 266 9.96 -11.99 0.87
C GLY A 266 11.49 -11.89 0.91
N LEU A 267 12.02 -10.79 1.46
CA LEU A 267 13.46 -10.51 1.59
C LEU A 267 14.23 -10.56 0.25
N SER A 268 13.58 -10.22 -0.86
CA SER A 268 14.22 -10.13 -2.17
C SER A 268 14.44 -8.69 -2.61
N VAL A 269 15.54 -8.47 -3.32
CA VAL A 269 15.86 -7.23 -4.05
C VAL A 269 16.00 -7.47 -5.56
N SER A 270 15.33 -8.52 -6.07
CA SER A 270 15.25 -8.86 -7.48
C SER A 270 13.88 -8.55 -8.09
N ALA A 271 13.86 -8.25 -9.39
CA ALA A 271 12.66 -8.04 -10.20
C ALA A 271 11.93 -9.36 -10.53
N ASP A 272 11.86 -10.30 -9.58
CA ASP A 272 11.17 -11.58 -9.74
C ASP A 272 9.71 -11.48 -9.27
N PHE A 273 8.78 -11.81 -10.16
CA PHE A 273 7.34 -11.80 -9.87
C PHE A 273 6.81 -13.22 -9.69
N PHE A 274 6.06 -13.38 -8.62
CA PHE A 274 5.39 -14.61 -8.22
C PHE A 274 3.89 -14.42 -8.29
N ILE A 275 3.18 -15.52 -8.53
CA ILE A 275 1.72 -15.57 -8.59
C ILE A 275 1.20 -16.71 -7.74
N THR A 276 0.09 -16.46 -7.05
CA THR A 276 -0.73 -17.48 -6.38
C THR A 276 -2.20 -17.15 -6.58
N THR A 277 -3.05 -18.18 -6.56
CA THR A 277 -4.49 -18.06 -6.80
C THR A 277 -5.29 -18.84 -5.78
N SER A 278 -6.55 -18.47 -5.58
CA SER A 278 -7.48 -19.18 -4.71
C SER A 278 -8.94 -19.03 -5.16
N PRO A 279 -9.81 -20.03 -4.91
CA PRO A 279 -11.24 -19.87 -5.10
C PRO A 279 -11.91 -18.94 -4.07
N ASN A 280 -11.32 -18.75 -2.88
CA ASN A 280 -11.86 -17.88 -1.82
C ASN A 280 -10.78 -16.94 -1.25
N PRO A 281 -11.16 -15.81 -0.62
CA PRO A 281 -10.20 -14.91 0.02
C PRO A 281 -9.32 -15.60 1.07
N GLU A 282 -9.90 -16.51 1.86
CA GLU A 282 -9.23 -17.26 2.93
C GLU A 282 -8.45 -18.49 2.45
N GLY A 283 -8.54 -18.85 1.17
CA GLY A 283 -7.91 -20.05 0.63
C GLY A 283 -8.87 -21.17 0.20
N PRO A 284 -8.34 -22.34 -0.19
CA PRO A 284 -6.91 -22.67 -0.22
C PRO A 284 -6.18 -21.89 -1.33
N TRP A 285 -5.03 -21.29 -1.00
CA TRP A 285 -4.16 -20.66 -1.99
C TRP A 285 -3.18 -21.67 -2.57
N THR A 286 -2.96 -21.63 -3.88
CA THR A 286 -1.97 -22.47 -4.58
C THR A 286 -0.56 -22.13 -4.13
N GLN A 287 0.41 -23.05 -4.25
CA GLN A 287 1.81 -22.69 -4.01
C GLN A 287 2.23 -21.48 -4.88
N PRO A 288 2.85 -20.42 -4.32
CA PRO A 288 3.33 -19.32 -5.14
C PRO A 288 4.37 -19.80 -6.15
N THR A 289 4.18 -19.44 -7.42
CA THR A 289 5.09 -19.81 -8.51
C THR A 289 5.67 -18.57 -9.17
N LYS A 290 6.98 -18.57 -9.43
CA LYS A 290 7.60 -17.52 -10.22
C LYS A 290 7.14 -17.62 -11.66
N PHE A 291 6.63 -16.54 -12.23
CA PHE A 291 6.17 -16.52 -13.63
C PHE A 291 6.92 -15.50 -14.49
N TYR A 292 7.61 -14.53 -13.89
CA TYR A 292 8.33 -13.49 -14.62
C TYR A 292 9.57 -13.00 -13.85
N SER A 293 10.60 -12.61 -14.60
CA SER A 293 11.80 -11.94 -14.10
C SER A 293 12.09 -10.73 -14.99
N GLY A 294 12.10 -9.55 -14.38
CA GLY A 294 12.46 -8.29 -15.03
C GLY A 294 13.96 -7.98 -14.94
N ALA A 295 14.34 -6.83 -15.50
CA ALA A 295 15.68 -6.28 -15.30
C ALA A 295 15.77 -5.62 -13.92
N ASN A 296 16.87 -5.88 -13.20
CA ASN A 296 17.19 -5.15 -11.99
C ASN A 296 17.83 -3.80 -12.34
N GLY A 297 17.61 -2.81 -11.49
CA GLY A 297 18.43 -1.60 -11.43
C GLY A 297 19.87 -1.90 -11.01
N ASN A 298 20.74 -0.91 -11.18
CA ASN A 298 22.16 -0.97 -10.83
C ASN A 298 22.49 -0.36 -9.45
N ALA A 299 21.49 0.07 -8.70
CA ALA A 299 21.63 0.52 -7.32
C ALA A 299 21.84 -0.66 -6.36
N THR A 300 22.20 -0.38 -5.10
CA THR A 300 22.39 -1.40 -4.05
C THR A 300 21.15 -2.26 -3.83
N LEU A 301 19.96 -1.67 -3.94
CA LEU A 301 18.69 -2.37 -3.99
C LEU A 301 18.21 -2.38 -5.44
N GLY A 302 18.42 -3.50 -6.14
CA GLY A 302 18.21 -3.59 -7.59
C GLY A 302 16.74 -3.44 -8.00
N ALA A 303 15.84 -4.08 -7.28
CA ALA A 303 14.39 -3.91 -7.43
C ALA A 303 13.67 -4.41 -6.17
N TYR A 304 12.74 -3.66 -5.63
CA TYR A 304 11.94 -4.06 -4.47
C TYR A 304 10.50 -3.56 -4.63
N THR A 305 9.63 -3.95 -3.69
CA THR A 305 8.22 -3.50 -3.58
C THR A 305 7.38 -3.73 -4.84
N LEU A 306 7.59 -4.87 -5.51
CA LEU A 306 6.91 -5.18 -6.76
C LEU A 306 5.42 -5.45 -6.55
N GLN A 307 4.58 -4.69 -7.24
CA GLN A 307 3.12 -4.79 -7.18
C GLN A 307 2.54 -4.87 -8.60
N ALA A 308 1.35 -5.46 -8.72
CA ALA A 308 0.57 -5.44 -9.97
C ALA A 308 -0.42 -4.26 -9.95
N HIS A 309 -0.61 -3.61 -11.09
CA HIS A 309 -1.44 -2.40 -11.25
C HIS A 309 -2.42 -2.57 -12.42
#